data_AF-A0A8J4Q9E6-F1
#
_entry.id   AF-A0A8J4Q9E6-F1
#
_cell.length_a   1.000
_cell.length_b   1.000
_cell.length_c   1.000
_cell.angle_alpha   90.00
_cell.angle_beta   90.00
_cell.angle_gamma   90.00
#
_symmetry.space_group_name_H-M   'P 1'
#
loop_
_entity.id
_entity.type
_entity.pdbx_description
1 polymer ?
#
loop_
_entity_poly.entity_id
_entity_poly.type
_entity_poly.pdbx_seq_one_letter_code
_entity_poly.pdbx_strand_id
1 'polypeptide(L)'
;MFYWSWIDILVCLKSCFPIFTHADSSGLIQKLISALLVKIAQNSDTNFITSSSSSSSSPETASGYRFSSSSKSTPDLIKSSSSSKAWWFEDLAVLPPNIIEKVIQSLGAYGTDNNSLIITRFLLHYLKTAAQSKAINQLYSKCEYGGLADTAIHGVVTVGREAFSCRGLLWVLRIVSGCGLNKDYKVGLEKLIGGMLDQATLDDLLVSGHDRAVYDVNLVLRLIRVFVNSDEISIHKMKKVGRLIDKYLSEISPDQNLKISKFLGVAESLPDSARDCFDGVYRAIDIYIQ
;
A
#
# COMPACT_ATOMS: atom_id res chain seq x y z
N MET A 1 16.50 30.99 -12.17
CA MET A 1 15.56 29.98 -11.64
C MET A 1 15.01 30.29 -10.24
N PHE A 2 15.71 31.03 -9.37
CA PHE A 2 15.19 31.36 -8.02
C PHE A 2 13.89 32.20 -7.98
N TYR A 3 13.55 32.90 -9.07
CA TYR A 3 12.34 33.71 -9.22
C TYR A 3 11.16 33.01 -9.89
N TRP A 4 11.30 31.73 -10.27
CA TRP A 4 10.22 31.02 -10.96
C TRP A 4 9.12 30.61 -9.99
N SER A 5 7.86 30.67 -10.44
CA SER A 5 6.74 30.16 -9.66
C SER A 5 6.78 28.63 -9.59
N TRP A 6 6.10 28.06 -8.59
CA TRP A 6 5.96 26.61 -8.45
C TRP A 6 5.40 25.96 -9.72
N ILE A 7 4.38 26.59 -10.30
CA ILE A 7 3.69 26.11 -11.51
C ILE A 7 4.66 26.14 -12.71
N ASP A 8 5.46 27.21 -12.86
CA ASP A 8 6.41 27.32 -13.98
C ASP A 8 7.47 26.22 -13.93
N ILE A 9 7.95 25.87 -12.73
CA ILE A 9 8.91 24.78 -12.53
C ILE A 9 8.29 23.44 -12.95
N LEU A 10 7.05 23.16 -12.55
CA LEU A 10 6.36 21.91 -12.91
C LEU A 10 6.06 21.82 -14.40
N VAL A 11 5.60 22.91 -15.02
CA VAL A 11 5.36 22.96 -16.46
C VAL A 11 6.65 22.75 -17.24
N CYS A 12 7.76 23.37 -16.79
CA CYS A 12 9.05 23.19 -17.41
C CYS A 12 9.56 21.74 -17.28
N LEU A 13 9.45 21.14 -16.10
CA LEU A 13 9.79 19.72 -15.89
C LEU A 13 8.98 18.79 -16.81
N LYS A 14 7.68 19.03 -16.97
CA LYS A 14 6.86 18.27 -17.92
C LYS A 14 7.32 18.46 -19.37
N SER A 15 7.69 19.68 -19.75
CA SER A 15 8.18 19.99 -21.11
C SER A 15 9.55 19.37 -21.42
N CYS A 16 10.35 19.04 -20.39
CA CYS A 16 11.63 18.36 -20.57
C CYS A 16 11.48 16.86 -20.89
N PHE A 17 10.28 16.28 -20.76
CA PHE A 17 10.03 14.86 -21.02
C PHE A 17 10.46 14.37 -22.43
N PRO A 18 10.03 14.98 -23.55
CA PRO A 18 10.40 14.53 -24.90
C PRO A 18 11.91 14.65 -25.20
N ILE A 19 12.65 15.47 -24.45
CA ILE A 19 14.08 15.72 -24.63
C ILE A 19 14.90 15.31 -23.40
N PHE A 20 14.39 14.34 -22.62
CA PHE A 20 14.91 14.02 -21.28
C PHE A 20 16.42 13.78 -21.26
N THR A 21 16.95 12.98 -22.19
CA THR A 21 18.38 12.64 -22.24
C THR A 21 19.27 13.86 -22.46
N HIS A 22 18.82 14.82 -23.28
CA HIS A 22 19.54 16.06 -23.55
C HIS A 22 19.39 17.08 -22.41
N ALA A 23 18.20 17.16 -21.82
CA ALA A 23 17.93 18.00 -20.65
C ALA A 23 18.68 17.51 -19.40
N ASP A 24 18.87 16.20 -19.24
CA ASP A 24 19.66 15.62 -18.15
C ASP A 24 21.16 15.91 -18.34
N SER A 25 21.70 15.68 -19.55
CA SER A 25 23.12 15.91 -19.84
C SER A 25 23.54 17.38 -19.78
N SER A 26 22.61 18.31 -20.06
CA SER A 26 22.83 19.76 -19.87
C SER A 26 22.75 20.23 -18.41
N GLY A 27 22.38 19.33 -17.47
CA GLY A 27 22.17 19.66 -16.06
C GLY A 27 20.94 20.53 -15.79
N LEU A 28 20.07 20.74 -16.80
CA LEU A 28 18.85 21.53 -16.66
C LEU A 28 17.87 20.87 -15.68
N ILE A 29 17.69 19.54 -15.80
CA ILE A 29 16.81 18.77 -14.91
C ILE A 29 17.26 18.92 -13.46
N GLN A 30 18.57 18.78 -13.19
CA GLN A 30 19.11 18.93 -11.84
C GLN A 30 18.88 20.33 -11.25
N LYS A 31 18.99 21.38 -12.07
CA LYS A 31 18.70 22.76 -11.65
C LYS A 31 17.22 23.01 -11.38
N LEU A 32 16.32 22.41 -12.18
CA LEU A 32 14.88 22.48 -11.96
C LEU A 32 14.47 21.73 -10.68
N ILE A 33 15.04 20.54 -10.47
CA ILE A 33 14.79 19.73 -9.27
C ILE A 33 15.32 20.46 -8.03
N SER A 34 16.52 21.04 -8.06
CA SER A 34 17.02 21.78 -6.90
C SER A 34 16.14 23.00 -6.57
N ALA A 35 15.67 23.74 -7.59
CA ALA A 35 14.72 24.84 -7.39
C ALA A 35 13.38 24.35 -6.81
N LEU A 36 12.87 23.20 -7.30
CA LEU A 36 11.67 22.55 -6.78
C LEU A 36 11.83 22.19 -5.29
N LEU A 37 12.93 21.54 -4.93
CA LEU A 37 13.22 21.11 -3.56
C LEU A 37 13.35 22.30 -2.61
N VAL A 38 13.99 23.39 -3.04
CA VAL A 38 14.06 24.64 -2.26
C VAL A 38 12.66 25.20 -2.00
N LYS A 39 11.76 25.17 -2.98
CA LYS A 39 10.36 25.62 -2.79
C LYS A 39 9.57 24.71 -1.86
N ILE A 40 9.82 23.40 -1.89
CA ILE A 40 9.21 22.45 -0.94
C ILE A 40 9.64 22.80 0.48
N ALA A 41 10.94 23.02 0.72
CA ALA A 41 11.48 23.37 2.03
C ALA A 41 10.94 24.71 2.56
N GLN A 42 10.88 25.74 1.70
CA GLN A 42 10.37 27.07 2.09
C GLN A 42 8.89 27.05 2.54
N ASN A 43 8.08 26.21 1.90
CA ASN A 43 6.64 26.10 2.20
C ASN A 43 6.32 25.10 3.33
N SER A 44 7.22 24.17 3.65
CA SER A 44 7.04 23.30 4.82
C SER A 44 7.19 24.04 6.14
N ASP A 45 8.07 25.05 6.20
CA ASP A 45 8.31 25.85 7.41
C ASP A 45 7.15 26.81 7.74
N THR A 46 6.44 27.29 6.72
CA THR A 46 5.31 28.21 6.87
C THR A 46 4.04 27.52 7.40
N ASN A 47 3.82 26.25 7.04
CA ASN A 47 2.67 25.46 7.50
C ASN A 47 2.74 25.08 9.00
N PHE A 48 3.93 25.04 9.60
CA PHE A 48 4.08 24.86 11.04
C PHE A 48 3.65 26.10 11.85
N ILE A 49 3.74 27.31 11.26
CA ILE A 49 3.43 28.56 11.96
C ILE A 49 1.91 28.86 11.95
N THR A 50 1.19 28.44 10.91
CA THR A 50 -0.26 28.72 10.77
C THR A 50 -1.17 27.71 11.46
N SER A 51 -0.64 26.55 11.88
CA SER A 51 -1.44 25.47 12.51
C SER A 51 -1.68 25.68 14.02
N SER A 52 -1.17 26.77 14.61
CA SER A 52 -1.17 27.01 16.05
C SER A 52 -2.24 27.98 16.56
N SER A 53 -3.26 28.32 15.76
CA SER A 53 -4.28 29.29 16.21
C SER A 53 -5.68 29.02 15.67
N SER A 54 -6.39 28.12 16.36
CA SER A 54 -7.86 28.21 16.51
C SER A 54 -8.37 27.30 17.63
N SER A 55 -8.03 27.64 18.88
CA SER A 55 -8.81 27.21 20.05
C SER A 55 -9.67 28.39 20.49
N SER A 56 -10.90 28.46 19.97
CA SER A 56 -11.94 29.29 20.58
C SER A 56 -12.81 28.39 21.47
N SER A 57 -12.77 28.73 22.74
CA SER A 57 -13.46 28.10 23.86
C SER A 57 -14.96 28.38 23.83
N SER A 58 -15.76 27.41 24.28
CA SER A 58 -17.02 27.71 24.99
C SER A 58 -17.38 26.56 25.95
N PRO A 59 -17.94 26.85 27.13
CA PRO A 59 -18.08 25.88 28.22
C PRO A 59 -19.46 25.20 28.22
N GLU A 60 -19.50 24.07 28.93
CA GLU A 60 -20.66 23.21 29.17
C GLU A 60 -21.79 23.91 29.94
N THR A 61 -23.04 23.47 29.75
CA THR A 61 -23.97 23.16 30.87
C THR A 61 -25.28 22.48 30.40
N ALA A 62 -25.59 21.39 31.12
CA ALA A 62 -26.91 20.90 31.58
C ALA A 62 -27.95 20.25 30.62
N SER A 63 -28.11 18.94 30.86
CA SER A 63 -29.38 18.19 31.08
C SER A 63 -30.20 17.69 29.87
N GLY A 64 -30.55 16.40 29.93
CA GLY A 64 -31.66 15.84 29.15
C GLY A 64 -31.51 14.36 28.79
N TYR A 65 -32.01 13.46 29.64
CA TYR A 65 -32.24 12.06 29.28
C TYR A 65 -33.22 11.94 28.10
N ARG A 66 -32.90 11.12 27.08
CA ARG A 66 -33.92 10.38 26.32
C ARG A 66 -33.34 9.19 25.54
N PHE A 67 -33.85 7.99 25.82
CA PHE A 67 -33.72 6.80 24.98
C PHE A 67 -34.59 6.92 23.73
N SER A 68 -34.12 6.47 22.56
CA SER A 68 -34.82 5.50 21.67
C SER A 68 -34.19 5.37 20.28
N SER A 69 -34.23 4.12 19.80
CA SER A 69 -33.85 3.59 18.49
C SER A 69 -34.75 4.04 17.32
N SER A 70 -34.19 4.21 16.11
CA SER A 70 -34.51 3.41 14.91
C SER A 70 -34.02 4.07 13.60
N SER A 71 -33.31 3.27 12.81
CA SER A 71 -33.43 3.10 11.35
C SER A 71 -33.44 4.32 10.41
N LYS A 72 -32.31 4.59 9.74
CA LYS A 72 -32.07 4.40 8.28
C LYS A 72 -30.96 5.30 7.71
N SER A 73 -30.26 4.72 6.74
CA SER A 73 -29.31 5.29 5.76
C SER A 73 -27.99 5.86 6.28
N THR A 74 -27.00 4.99 6.43
CA THR A 74 -25.59 5.34 6.26
C THR A 74 -25.25 5.44 4.77
N PRO A 75 -24.49 6.46 4.37
CA PRO A 75 -23.36 6.25 3.50
C PRO A 75 -22.13 6.47 4.36
N ASP A 76 -21.55 5.38 4.89
CA ASP A 76 -20.25 5.44 5.54
C ASP A 76 -19.22 5.70 4.44
N LEU A 77 -18.96 6.99 4.22
CA LEU A 77 -17.71 7.50 3.66
C LEU A 77 -16.58 6.81 4.40
N ILE A 78 -15.90 5.93 3.67
CA ILE A 78 -14.62 5.32 4.03
C ILE A 78 -13.69 6.46 4.45
N LYS A 79 -13.63 6.71 5.76
CA LYS A 79 -12.72 7.66 6.37
C LYS A 79 -11.35 6.98 6.38
N SER A 80 -10.68 7.01 5.22
CA SER A 80 -9.28 6.66 5.12
C SER A 80 -8.52 7.53 6.12
N SER A 81 -7.73 6.90 6.99
CA SER A 81 -6.87 7.55 7.98
C SER A 81 -6.04 8.67 7.34
N SER A 82 -6.51 9.92 7.51
CA SER A 82 -5.87 11.12 6.99
C SER A 82 -4.66 11.46 7.86
N SER A 83 -3.58 10.70 7.70
CA SER A 83 -2.25 11.20 8.04
C SER A 83 -1.89 12.25 6.97
N SER A 84 -1.56 13.46 7.43
CA SER A 84 -1.44 14.68 6.63
C SER A 84 -0.73 14.44 5.30
N LYS A 85 -1.51 14.54 4.22
CA LYS A 85 -0.95 14.52 2.87
C LYS A 85 -0.14 15.79 2.71
N ALA A 86 1.14 15.68 2.33
CA ALA A 86 1.90 16.89 2.07
C ALA A 86 1.31 17.60 0.85
N TRP A 87 1.28 18.93 0.89
CA TRP A 87 0.61 19.77 -0.11
C TRP A 87 1.09 19.50 -1.55
N TRP A 88 2.35 19.10 -1.72
CA TRP A 88 2.98 18.86 -3.01
C TRP A 88 2.70 17.48 -3.63
N PHE A 89 2.00 16.57 -2.93
CA PHE A 89 1.80 15.19 -3.40
C PHE A 89 1.04 15.10 -4.72
N GLU A 90 -0.01 15.91 -4.91
CA GLU A 90 -0.80 15.89 -6.15
C GLU A 90 -0.05 16.52 -7.31
N ASP A 91 0.62 17.64 -7.05
CA ASP A 91 1.34 18.40 -8.05
C ASP A 91 2.49 17.60 -8.67
N LEU A 92 3.23 16.87 -7.84
CA LEU A 92 4.29 15.98 -8.32
C LEU A 92 3.76 14.70 -8.95
N ALA A 93 2.54 14.24 -8.60
CA ALA A 93 2.01 12.98 -9.12
C ALA A 93 1.71 13.02 -10.64
N VAL A 94 1.70 14.21 -11.24
CA VAL A 94 1.52 14.39 -12.70
C VAL A 94 2.85 14.32 -13.46
N LEU A 95 3.99 14.22 -12.77
CA LEU A 95 5.30 14.13 -13.39
C LEU A 95 5.60 12.68 -13.83
N PRO A 96 6.41 12.49 -14.88
CA PRO A 96 6.79 11.17 -15.37
C PRO A 96 7.77 10.46 -14.40
N PRO A 97 7.83 9.11 -14.42
CA PRO A 97 8.56 8.31 -13.43
C PRO A 97 10.07 8.61 -13.40
N ASN A 98 10.67 8.87 -14.55
CA ASN A 98 12.09 9.25 -14.67
C ASN A 98 12.43 10.56 -13.94
N ILE A 99 11.54 11.54 -13.95
CA ILE A 99 11.73 12.80 -13.21
C ILE A 99 11.55 12.54 -11.71
N ILE A 100 10.53 11.77 -11.33
CA ILE A 100 10.33 11.40 -9.92
C ILE A 100 11.53 10.65 -9.37
N GLU A 101 12.10 9.71 -10.13
CA GLU A 101 13.32 9.00 -9.74
C GLU A 101 14.47 9.98 -9.47
N LYS A 102 14.72 10.94 -10.36
CA LYS A 102 15.75 11.98 -10.16
C LYS A 102 15.46 12.89 -8.96
N VAL A 103 14.19 13.19 -8.68
CA VAL A 103 13.78 13.95 -7.49
C VAL A 103 14.11 13.18 -6.23
N ILE A 104 13.80 11.88 -6.17
CA ILE A 104 14.09 11.02 -5.03
C ILE A 104 15.59 10.80 -4.84
N GLN A 105 16.35 10.65 -5.93
CA GLN A 105 17.82 10.59 -5.91
C GLN A 105 18.42 11.90 -5.36
N SER A 106 17.90 13.05 -5.78
CA SER A 106 18.35 14.36 -5.29
C SER A 106 18.00 14.61 -3.82
N LEU A 107 16.97 13.94 -3.31
CA LEU A 107 16.62 13.91 -1.89
C LEU A 107 17.48 12.93 -1.06
N GLY A 108 18.33 12.13 -1.70
CA GLY A 108 19.13 11.10 -1.04
C GLY A 108 18.28 9.98 -0.42
N ALA A 109 17.10 9.71 -1.00
CA ALA A 109 16.14 8.74 -0.47
C ALA A 109 15.79 7.66 -1.48
N TYR A 110 16.71 7.34 -2.40
CA TYR A 110 16.48 6.35 -3.44
C TYR A 110 16.95 4.96 -2.99
N GLY A 111 16.20 3.92 -3.35
CA GLY A 111 16.50 2.54 -2.97
C GLY A 111 16.58 2.36 -1.46
N THR A 112 17.73 1.86 -1.00
CA THR A 112 18.00 1.56 0.42
C THR A 112 18.20 2.79 1.30
N ASP A 113 18.35 3.97 0.70
CA ASP A 113 18.55 5.21 1.46
C ASP A 113 17.21 5.80 1.95
N ASN A 114 16.08 5.24 1.52
CA ASN A 114 14.76 5.70 1.93
C ASN A 114 14.43 5.33 3.38
N ASN A 115 14.70 6.26 4.29
CA ASN A 115 14.30 6.19 5.71
C ASN A 115 13.14 7.14 6.07
N SER A 116 12.62 7.88 5.09
CA SER A 116 11.59 8.90 5.33
C SER A 116 10.19 8.33 5.10
N LEU A 117 9.36 8.34 6.15
CA LEU A 117 7.95 7.95 6.03
C LEU A 117 7.18 8.88 5.08
N ILE A 118 7.55 10.16 5.00
CA ILE A 118 6.89 11.13 4.11
C ILE A 118 7.14 10.76 2.64
N ILE A 119 8.39 10.46 2.30
CA ILE A 119 8.79 10.04 0.94
C ILE A 119 8.15 8.70 0.61
N THR A 120 8.14 7.76 1.55
CA THR A 120 7.47 6.47 1.40
C THR A 120 5.97 6.64 1.09
N ARG A 121 5.27 7.48 1.86
CA ARG A 121 3.85 7.79 1.62
C ARG A 121 3.61 8.48 0.28
N PHE A 122 4.52 9.38 -0.12
CA PHE A 122 4.47 10.01 -1.43
C PHE A 122 4.61 8.98 -2.56
N LEU A 123 5.59 8.09 -2.48
CA LEU A 123 5.80 7.06 -3.50
C LEU A 123 4.62 6.11 -3.60
N LEU A 124 4.04 5.69 -2.48
CA LEU A 124 2.82 4.87 -2.48
C LEU A 124 1.63 5.61 -3.10
N HIS A 125 1.49 6.91 -2.84
CA HIS A 125 0.49 7.75 -3.47
C HIS A 125 0.72 7.85 -4.99
N TYR A 126 1.96 8.13 -5.41
CA TYR A 126 2.35 8.22 -6.81
C TYR A 126 2.05 6.93 -7.58
N LEU A 127 2.48 5.78 -7.03
CA LEU A 127 2.27 4.46 -7.62
C LEU A 127 0.79 4.09 -7.67
N LYS A 128 0.00 4.46 -6.65
CA LYS A 128 -1.46 4.29 -6.67
C LYS A 128 -2.08 5.08 -7.84
N THR A 129 -1.73 6.36 -7.98
CA THR A 129 -2.26 7.22 -9.04
C THR A 129 -1.87 6.72 -10.43
N ALA A 130 -0.63 6.24 -10.58
CA ALA A 130 -0.16 5.60 -11.81
C ALA A 130 -0.97 4.34 -12.13
N ALA A 131 -1.18 3.45 -11.15
CA ALA A 131 -1.94 2.21 -11.34
C ALA A 131 -3.40 2.44 -11.77
N GLN A 132 -4.03 3.52 -11.31
CA GLN A 132 -5.41 3.87 -11.65
C GLN A 132 -5.56 4.56 -13.02
N SER A 133 -4.48 5.17 -13.53
CA SER A 133 -4.52 5.94 -14.77
C SER A 133 -4.31 5.06 -16.00
N LYS A 134 -5.40 4.72 -16.70
CA LYS A 134 -5.36 3.98 -17.97
C LYS A 134 -4.54 4.67 -19.07
N ALA A 135 -4.49 6.01 -19.07
CA ALA A 135 -3.75 6.80 -20.06
C ALA A 135 -2.22 6.77 -19.81
N ILE A 136 -1.80 6.79 -18.54
CA ILE A 136 -0.38 6.72 -18.16
C ILE A 136 0.18 5.30 -18.34
N ASN A 137 -0.65 4.28 -18.09
CA ASN A 137 -0.29 2.87 -18.28
C ASN A 137 -0.10 2.46 -19.76
N GLN A 138 -0.58 3.26 -20.72
CA GLN A 138 -0.28 3.07 -22.15
C GLN A 138 1.03 3.74 -22.58
N LEU A 139 1.47 4.77 -21.85
CA LEU A 139 2.65 5.57 -22.20
C LEU A 139 3.95 4.99 -21.62
N TYR A 140 3.85 4.25 -20.51
CA TYR A 140 5.00 3.73 -19.77
C TYR A 140 4.89 2.22 -19.58
N SER A 141 6.02 1.53 -19.77
CA SER A 141 6.08 0.11 -19.49
C SER A 141 6.04 -0.14 -17.98
N LYS A 142 5.43 -1.26 -17.57
CA LYS A 142 5.36 -1.72 -16.16
C LYS A 142 6.73 -1.72 -15.45
N CYS A 143 7.83 -1.86 -16.19
CA CYS A 143 9.19 -1.89 -15.68
C CYS A 143 9.73 -0.53 -15.21
N GLU A 144 9.19 0.59 -15.71
CA GLU A 144 9.71 1.94 -15.41
C GLU A 144 9.35 2.42 -14.00
N TYR A 145 8.36 1.78 -13.36
CA TYR A 145 8.01 2.03 -11.97
C TYR A 145 8.79 1.15 -11.00
N GLY A 146 9.62 0.22 -11.49
CA GLY A 146 10.30 -0.79 -10.66
C GLY A 146 11.19 -0.18 -9.58
N GLY A 147 12.08 0.73 -9.95
CA GLY A 147 12.99 1.39 -9.00
C GLY A 147 12.26 2.22 -7.94
N LEU A 148 11.17 2.89 -8.33
CA LEU A 148 10.32 3.66 -7.40
C LEU A 148 9.52 2.74 -6.47
N ALA A 149 9.01 1.63 -6.98
CA ALA A 149 8.30 0.62 -6.18
C ALA A 149 9.24 -0.07 -5.19
N ASP A 150 10.45 -0.42 -5.61
CA ASP A 150 11.50 -0.98 -4.75
C ASP A 150 11.85 0.01 -3.62
N THR A 151 12.04 1.28 -3.96
CA THR A 151 12.31 2.36 -2.97
C THR A 151 11.16 2.55 -1.98
N ALA A 152 9.91 2.50 -2.47
CA ALA A 152 8.72 2.60 -1.62
C ALA A 152 8.65 1.43 -0.63
N ILE A 153 8.89 0.21 -1.10
CA ILE A 153 8.84 -0.98 -0.26
C ILE A 153 9.99 -1.00 0.74
N HIS A 154 11.20 -0.57 0.36
CA HIS A 154 12.28 -0.43 1.33
C HIS A 154 11.83 0.43 2.52
N GLY A 155 11.26 1.61 2.27
CA GLY A 155 10.74 2.47 3.33
C GLY A 155 9.60 1.85 4.15
N VAL A 156 8.67 1.13 3.49
CA VAL A 156 7.62 0.36 4.18
C VAL A 156 8.23 -0.73 5.07
N VAL A 157 9.28 -1.40 4.60
CA VAL A 157 9.93 -2.49 5.32
C VAL A 157 10.71 -1.98 6.53
N THR A 158 11.44 -0.86 6.36
CA THR A 158 12.22 -0.22 7.40
C THR A 158 11.36 0.31 8.54
N VAL A 159 10.24 0.97 8.22
CA VAL A 159 9.31 1.49 9.25
C VAL A 159 8.42 0.37 9.82
N GLY A 160 8.16 -0.67 9.02
CA GLY A 160 7.53 -1.90 9.45
C GLY A 160 6.12 -1.72 10.04
N ARG A 161 5.87 -2.46 11.12
CA ARG A 161 4.53 -2.63 11.73
C ARG A 161 4.04 -1.42 12.51
N GLU A 162 4.90 -0.43 12.76
CA GLU A 162 4.57 0.75 13.56
C GLU A 162 3.76 1.78 12.77
N ALA A 163 4.02 1.89 11.46
CA ALA A 163 3.34 2.87 10.60
C ALA A 163 2.22 2.30 9.73
N PHE A 164 2.18 0.99 9.52
CA PHE A 164 1.24 0.36 8.59
C PHE A 164 0.41 -0.73 9.26
N SER A 165 -0.91 -0.72 9.01
CA SER A 165 -1.79 -1.83 9.37
C SER A 165 -1.66 -2.99 8.38
N CYS A 166 -2.07 -4.20 8.77
CA CYS A 166 -2.06 -5.38 7.88
C CYS A 166 -2.82 -5.11 6.56
N ARG A 167 -4.01 -4.52 6.65
CA ARG A 167 -4.80 -4.08 5.49
C ARG A 167 -4.05 -3.05 4.63
N GLY A 168 -3.35 -2.10 5.27
CA GLY A 168 -2.49 -1.14 4.58
C GLY A 168 -1.37 -1.82 3.81
N LEU A 169 -0.69 -2.80 4.39
CA LEU A 169 0.39 -3.56 3.73
C LEU A 169 -0.13 -4.42 2.57
N LEU A 170 -1.27 -5.08 2.73
CA LEU A 170 -1.92 -5.82 1.64
C LEU A 170 -2.35 -4.89 0.50
N TRP A 171 -2.79 -3.68 0.83
CA TRP A 171 -3.07 -2.65 -0.16
C TRP A 171 -1.80 -2.16 -0.88
N VAL A 172 -0.69 -1.97 -0.15
CA VAL A 172 0.63 -1.67 -0.75
C VAL A 172 1.04 -2.78 -1.71
N LEU A 173 0.93 -4.05 -1.30
CA LEU A 173 1.26 -5.20 -2.14
C LEU A 173 0.46 -5.19 -3.45
N ARG A 174 -0.84 -4.86 -3.40
CA ARG A 174 -1.69 -4.78 -4.60
C ARG A 174 -1.21 -3.70 -5.58
N ILE A 175 -0.74 -2.55 -5.08
CA ILE A 175 -0.21 -1.47 -5.93
C ILE A 175 1.10 -1.88 -6.58
N VAL A 176 2.06 -2.33 -5.79
CA VAL A 176 3.43 -2.58 -6.25
C VAL A 176 3.58 -3.86 -7.09
N SER A 177 2.67 -4.83 -6.94
CA SER A 177 2.61 -6.03 -7.80
C SER A 177 2.41 -5.68 -9.28
N GLY A 178 1.86 -4.50 -9.54
CA GLY A 178 1.69 -3.89 -10.85
C GLY A 178 2.95 -3.27 -11.44
N CYS A 179 4.07 -3.17 -10.72
CA CYS A 179 5.19 -2.27 -11.06
C CYS A 179 6.54 -2.97 -11.34
N GLY A 180 6.57 -4.29 -11.55
CA GLY A 180 7.82 -4.99 -11.90
C GLY A 180 8.82 -5.08 -10.74
N LEU A 181 8.31 -5.33 -9.54
CA LEU A 181 9.08 -5.35 -8.29
C LEU A 181 10.18 -6.42 -8.25
N ASN A 182 11.34 -6.08 -7.67
CA ASN A 182 12.38 -7.06 -7.39
C ASN A 182 11.91 -8.11 -6.36
N LYS A 183 12.37 -9.36 -6.54
CA LYS A 183 11.97 -10.50 -5.72
C LYS A 183 12.31 -10.31 -4.24
N ASP A 184 13.44 -9.68 -3.92
CA ASP A 184 13.88 -9.50 -2.54
C ASP A 184 12.97 -8.55 -1.77
N TYR A 185 12.61 -7.41 -2.36
CA TYR A 185 11.64 -6.48 -1.77
C TYR A 185 10.25 -7.12 -1.64
N LYS A 186 9.84 -7.92 -2.62
CA LYS A 186 8.59 -8.69 -2.54
C LYS A 186 8.57 -9.62 -1.33
N VAL A 187 9.65 -10.38 -1.14
CA VAL A 187 9.79 -11.30 0.00
C VAL A 187 9.82 -10.53 1.32
N GLY A 188 10.50 -9.39 1.39
CA GLY A 188 10.50 -8.51 2.57
C GLY A 188 9.09 -8.02 2.94
N LEU A 189 8.31 -7.59 1.95
CA LEU A 189 6.93 -7.17 2.17
C LEU A 189 6.02 -8.34 2.59
N GLU A 190 6.14 -9.51 1.95
CA GLU A 190 5.40 -10.72 2.33
C GLU A 190 5.75 -11.18 3.75
N LYS A 191 7.02 -11.03 4.19
CA LYS A 191 7.43 -11.31 5.57
C LYS A 191 6.70 -10.41 6.58
N LEU A 192 6.56 -9.13 6.28
CA LEU A 192 5.84 -8.20 7.15
C LEU A 192 4.34 -8.50 7.21
N ILE A 193 3.71 -8.74 6.06
CA ILE A 193 2.28 -9.07 5.98
C ILE A 193 2.01 -10.38 6.71
N GLY A 194 2.81 -11.43 6.44
CA GLY A 194 2.66 -12.74 7.08
C GLY A 194 2.82 -12.67 8.60
N GLY A 195 3.71 -11.80 9.10
CA GLY A 195 3.84 -11.55 10.54
C GLY A 195 2.66 -10.81 11.19
N MET A 196 1.68 -10.34 10.41
CA MET A 196 0.46 -9.66 10.90
C MET A 196 -0.82 -10.35 10.41
N LEU A 197 -0.73 -11.61 9.95
CA LEU A 197 -1.84 -12.31 9.33
C LEU A 197 -3.04 -12.49 10.29
N ASP A 198 -2.77 -12.50 11.60
CA ASP A 198 -3.81 -12.52 12.65
C ASP A 198 -4.68 -11.25 12.66
N GLN A 199 -4.25 -10.16 12.02
CA GLN A 199 -5.01 -8.91 11.92
C GLN A 199 -5.77 -8.77 10.59
N ALA A 200 -5.56 -9.69 9.63
CA ALA A 200 -6.22 -9.65 8.34
C ALA A 200 -7.69 -10.07 8.43
N THR A 201 -8.49 -9.54 7.51
CA THR A 201 -9.86 -9.99 7.25
C THR A 201 -9.91 -10.85 5.98
N LEU A 202 -11.05 -11.53 5.74
CA LEU A 202 -11.23 -12.32 4.54
C LEU A 202 -11.02 -11.47 3.28
N ASP A 203 -11.68 -10.31 3.21
CA ASP A 203 -11.60 -9.37 2.08
C ASP A 203 -10.16 -8.91 1.77
N ASP A 204 -9.31 -8.85 2.80
CA ASP A 204 -7.91 -8.48 2.63
C ASP A 204 -7.12 -9.58 1.89
N LEU A 205 -7.48 -10.86 2.06
CA LEU A 205 -6.87 -12.01 1.38
C LEU A 205 -7.38 -12.24 -0.05
N LEU A 206 -8.52 -11.65 -0.42
CA LEU A 206 -9.11 -11.76 -1.76
C LEU A 206 -8.35 -10.88 -2.77
N VAL A 207 -7.11 -11.28 -3.05
CA VAL A 207 -6.24 -10.66 -4.07
C VAL A 207 -6.46 -11.40 -5.39
N SER A 208 -6.77 -10.67 -6.47
CA SER A 208 -7.01 -11.26 -7.78
C SER A 208 -5.82 -12.09 -8.28
N GLY A 209 -6.10 -13.29 -8.79
CA GLY A 209 -5.11 -14.19 -9.37
C GLY A 209 -4.59 -13.72 -10.73
N HIS A 210 -3.45 -14.28 -11.15
CA HIS A 210 -3.05 -14.30 -12.56
C HIS A 210 -3.54 -15.61 -13.20
N ASP A 211 -3.85 -15.54 -14.50
CA ASP A 211 -4.07 -16.73 -15.35
C ASP A 211 -5.28 -17.60 -14.93
N ARG A 212 -6.48 -17.05 -15.12
CA ARG A 212 -7.81 -17.72 -15.01
C ARG A 212 -8.29 -18.07 -13.59
N ALA A 213 -7.42 -18.15 -12.60
CA ALA A 213 -7.84 -18.29 -11.20
C ALA A 213 -8.42 -16.97 -10.67
N VAL A 214 -9.51 -17.03 -9.92
CA VAL A 214 -10.16 -15.82 -9.36
C VAL A 214 -9.23 -15.12 -8.36
N TYR A 215 -8.54 -15.91 -7.52
CA TYR A 215 -7.70 -15.42 -6.43
C TYR A 215 -6.26 -15.95 -6.49
N ASP A 216 -5.29 -15.17 -6.00
CA ASP A 216 -3.89 -15.58 -5.86
C ASP A 216 -3.68 -16.44 -4.61
N VAL A 217 -4.07 -17.71 -4.71
CA VAL A 217 -3.87 -18.71 -3.64
C VAL A 217 -2.40 -18.89 -3.29
N ASN A 218 -1.47 -18.72 -4.23
CA ASN A 218 -0.05 -18.89 -3.97
C ASN A 218 0.48 -17.79 -3.03
N LEU A 219 -0.02 -16.56 -3.17
CA LEU A 219 0.27 -15.48 -2.24
C LEU A 219 -0.18 -15.86 -0.83
N VAL A 220 -1.42 -16.29 -0.67
CA VAL A 220 -1.97 -16.66 0.64
C VAL A 220 -1.14 -17.78 1.29
N LEU A 221 -0.76 -18.81 0.52
CA LEU A 221 0.12 -19.87 1.02
C LEU A 221 1.48 -19.37 1.50
N ARG A 222 2.10 -18.41 0.79
CA ARG A 222 3.36 -17.79 1.22
C ARG A 222 3.18 -17.00 2.52
N LEU A 223 2.09 -16.26 2.66
CA LEU A 223 1.78 -15.50 3.88
C LEU A 223 1.53 -16.43 5.08
N ILE A 224 0.79 -17.54 4.89
CA ILE A 224 0.57 -18.53 5.94
C ILE A 224 1.90 -19.17 6.36
N ARG A 225 2.75 -19.54 5.40
CA ARG A 225 4.07 -20.11 5.70
C ARG A 225 4.94 -19.15 6.53
N VAL A 226 4.94 -17.87 6.19
CA VAL A 226 5.63 -16.85 7.00
C VAL A 226 5.02 -16.78 8.40
N PHE A 227 3.69 -16.75 8.50
CA PHE A 227 3.01 -16.67 9.79
C PHE A 227 3.36 -17.85 10.69
N VAL A 228 3.21 -19.09 10.20
CA VAL A 228 3.44 -20.33 10.95
C VAL A 228 4.90 -20.49 11.40
N ASN A 229 5.84 -20.01 10.59
CA ASN A 229 7.27 -20.07 10.90
C ASN A 229 7.76 -18.92 11.80
N SER A 230 6.86 -18.10 12.34
CA SER A 230 7.23 -17.01 13.25
C SER A 230 7.43 -17.54 14.68
N ASP A 231 8.52 -17.13 15.34
CA ASP A 231 8.91 -17.69 16.65
C ASP A 231 7.96 -17.35 17.83
N GLU A 232 7.10 -16.33 17.69
CA GLU A 232 6.25 -15.80 18.78
C GLU A 232 4.73 -15.82 18.46
N ILE A 233 4.20 -16.98 18.04
CA ILE A 233 2.76 -17.11 17.79
C ILE A 233 2.05 -17.63 19.03
N SER A 234 1.23 -16.78 19.65
CA SER A 234 0.33 -17.26 20.70
C SER A 234 -0.77 -18.16 20.12
N ILE A 235 -1.23 -19.14 20.89
CA ILE A 235 -2.33 -20.05 20.49
C ILE A 235 -3.57 -19.23 20.06
N HIS A 236 -3.84 -18.10 20.73
CA HIS A 236 -4.94 -17.22 20.36
C HIS A 236 -4.79 -16.64 18.94
N LYS A 237 -3.59 -16.16 18.57
CA LYS A 237 -3.31 -15.68 17.20
C LYS A 237 -3.42 -16.83 16.19
N MET A 238 -2.87 -18.00 16.53
CA MET A 238 -2.94 -19.20 15.69
C MET A 238 -4.40 -19.58 15.38
N LYS A 239 -5.26 -19.65 16.41
CA LYS A 239 -6.70 -19.93 16.24
C LYS A 239 -7.44 -18.86 15.44
N LYS A 240 -7.05 -17.59 15.59
CA LYS A 240 -7.63 -16.49 14.80
C LYS A 240 -7.30 -16.65 13.31
N VAL A 241 -6.06 -17.01 12.98
CA VAL A 241 -5.66 -17.32 11.61
C VAL A 241 -6.33 -18.59 11.10
N GLY A 242 -6.47 -19.64 11.93
CA GLY A 242 -7.25 -20.84 11.58
C GLY A 242 -8.65 -20.51 11.08
N ARG A 243 -9.41 -19.71 11.85
CA ARG A 243 -10.75 -19.25 11.44
C ARG A 243 -10.75 -18.40 10.16
N LEU A 244 -9.70 -17.60 9.94
CA LEU A 244 -9.55 -16.80 8.72
C LEU A 244 -9.32 -17.70 7.51
N ILE A 245 -8.45 -18.70 7.63
CA ILE A 245 -8.13 -19.63 6.54
C ILE A 245 -9.30 -20.55 6.22
N ASP A 246 -10.10 -20.96 7.22
CA ASP A 246 -11.31 -21.76 6.95
C ASP A 246 -12.38 -20.97 6.19
N LYS A 247 -12.51 -19.66 6.47
CA LYS A 247 -13.34 -18.75 5.67
C LYS A 247 -12.81 -18.59 4.26
N TYR A 248 -11.49 -18.44 4.12
CA TYR A 248 -10.86 -18.34 2.81
C TYR A 248 -11.01 -19.62 1.98
N LEU A 249 -10.87 -20.79 2.60
CA LEU A 249 -11.14 -22.10 1.97
C LEU A 249 -12.57 -22.15 1.44
N SER A 250 -13.55 -21.76 2.27
CA SER A 250 -14.96 -21.73 1.85
C SER A 250 -15.18 -20.80 0.64
N GLU A 251 -14.51 -19.65 0.61
CA GLU A 251 -14.61 -18.67 -0.49
C GLU A 251 -14.01 -19.16 -1.81
N ILE A 252 -12.89 -19.89 -1.76
CA ILE A 252 -12.23 -20.41 -2.97
C ILE A 252 -12.80 -21.75 -3.45
N SER A 253 -13.59 -22.44 -2.62
CA SER A 253 -14.14 -23.77 -2.92
C SER A 253 -14.97 -23.83 -4.21
N PRO A 254 -15.84 -22.86 -4.53
CA PRO A 254 -16.66 -22.91 -5.74
C PRO A 254 -15.89 -22.59 -7.04
N ASP A 255 -14.60 -22.21 -6.98
CA ASP A 255 -13.82 -21.85 -8.18
C ASP A 255 -13.45 -23.11 -8.98
N GLN A 256 -14.15 -23.33 -10.09
CA GLN A 256 -13.92 -24.46 -11.01
C GLN A 256 -12.50 -24.45 -11.63
N ASN A 257 -11.80 -23.32 -11.64
CA ASN A 257 -10.43 -23.23 -12.15
C ASN A 257 -9.38 -23.50 -11.06
N LEU A 258 -9.80 -23.67 -9.80
CA LEU A 258 -8.90 -23.94 -8.70
C LEU A 258 -8.41 -25.39 -8.76
N LYS A 259 -7.09 -25.56 -8.93
CA LYS A 259 -6.45 -26.88 -8.90
C LYS A 259 -6.53 -27.52 -7.51
N ILE A 260 -6.77 -28.82 -7.48
CA ILE A 260 -6.85 -29.64 -6.26
C ILE A 260 -5.61 -29.45 -5.39
N SER A 261 -4.41 -29.42 -5.99
CA SER A 261 -3.16 -29.23 -5.27
C SER A 261 -3.08 -27.89 -4.52
N LYS A 262 -3.68 -26.83 -5.07
CA LYS A 262 -3.73 -25.52 -4.39
C LYS A 262 -4.75 -25.53 -3.26
N PHE A 263 -5.93 -26.12 -3.50
CA PHE A 263 -6.98 -26.25 -2.48
C PHE A 263 -6.45 -27.04 -1.26
N LEU A 264 -5.88 -28.22 -1.52
CA LEU A 264 -5.30 -29.06 -0.47
C LEU A 264 -4.15 -28.35 0.24
N GLY A 265 -3.29 -27.66 -0.51
CA GLY A 265 -2.20 -26.87 0.06
C GLY A 265 -2.69 -25.83 1.08
N VAL A 266 -3.87 -25.22 0.89
CA VAL A 266 -4.45 -24.31 1.88
C VAL A 266 -5.04 -25.07 3.06
N ALA A 267 -5.76 -26.17 2.80
CA ALA A 267 -6.37 -26.99 3.85
C ALA A 267 -5.34 -27.51 4.87
N GLU A 268 -4.18 -27.94 4.38
CA GLU A 268 -3.07 -28.52 5.15
C GLU A 268 -2.03 -27.48 5.63
N SER A 269 -2.23 -26.18 5.35
CA SER A 269 -1.20 -25.15 5.60
C SER A 269 -0.99 -24.77 7.07
N LEU A 270 -1.90 -25.16 7.96
CA LEU A 270 -1.90 -24.81 9.38
C LEU A 270 -1.77 -26.05 10.26
N PRO A 271 -1.09 -25.96 11.42
CA PRO A 271 -1.03 -27.06 12.38
C PRO A 271 -2.40 -27.32 13.03
N ASP A 272 -2.60 -28.53 13.57
CA ASP A 272 -3.85 -28.94 14.22
C ASP A 272 -4.27 -28.00 15.35
N SER A 273 -3.30 -27.42 16.07
CA SER A 273 -3.54 -26.46 17.16
C SER A 273 -4.22 -25.15 16.71
N ALA A 274 -4.27 -24.87 15.41
CA ALA A 274 -4.99 -23.74 14.84
C ALA A 274 -6.52 -23.92 14.85
N ARG A 275 -7.00 -25.15 15.06
CA ARG A 275 -8.42 -25.49 14.96
C ARG A 275 -8.91 -26.24 16.20
N ASP A 276 -10.10 -25.85 16.66
CA ASP A 276 -10.82 -26.60 17.70
C ASP A 276 -11.68 -27.72 17.10
N CYS A 277 -12.08 -27.57 15.83
CA CYS A 277 -12.81 -28.55 15.03
C CYS A 277 -12.52 -28.30 13.53
N PHE A 278 -12.81 -29.29 12.68
CA PHE A 278 -12.52 -29.25 11.24
C PHE A 278 -13.77 -29.07 10.37
N ASP A 279 -14.94 -28.80 10.95
CA ASP A 279 -16.22 -28.66 10.24
C ASP A 279 -16.16 -27.64 9.10
N GLY A 280 -15.46 -26.53 9.31
CA GLY A 280 -15.25 -25.50 8.28
C GLY A 280 -14.48 -26.03 7.07
N VAL A 281 -13.46 -26.85 7.31
CA VAL A 281 -12.65 -27.49 6.25
C VAL A 281 -13.47 -28.56 5.54
N TYR A 282 -14.19 -29.42 6.26
CA TYR A 282 -15.03 -30.46 5.67
C TYR A 282 -16.14 -29.86 4.79
N ARG A 283 -16.78 -28.78 5.23
CA ARG A 283 -17.76 -28.06 4.41
C ARG A 283 -17.15 -27.46 3.15
N ALA A 284 -15.94 -26.89 3.24
CA ALA A 284 -15.23 -26.38 2.07
C ALA A 284 -14.90 -27.52 1.07
N ILE A 285 -14.49 -28.69 1.57
CA ILE A 285 -14.23 -29.87 0.72
C ILE A 285 -15.50 -30.31 0.00
N ASP A 286 -16.63 -30.39 0.70
CA ASP A 286 -17.93 -30.79 0.12
C ASP A 286 -18.35 -29.86 -1.03
N ILE A 287 -18.15 -28.54 -0.86
CA ILE A 287 -18.41 -27.54 -1.90
C ILE A 287 -17.43 -27.70 -3.07
N TYR A 288 -16.16 -27.98 -2.80
CA TYR A 288 -15.10 -28.05 -3.83
C TYR A 288 -15.24 -29.27 -4.75
N ILE A 289 -15.78 -30.38 -4.26
CA ILE A 289 -15.97 -31.61 -5.04
C ILE A 289 -17.28 -31.63 -5.84
N GLN A 290 -18.15 -30.63 -5.64
CA GLN A 290 -19.44 -30.49 -6.32
C GLN A 290 -19.30 -29.86 -7.71
#